data_AF-A0A1W1H9L3-F1
#
_entry.id   AF-A0A1W1H9L3-F1
#
_cell.length_a   1.000
_cell.length_b   1.000
_cell.length_c   1.000
_cell.angle_alpha   90.00
_cell.angle_beta   90.00
_cell.angle_gamma   90.00
#
_symmetry.space_group_name_H-M   'P 1'
#
loop_
_entity.id
_entity.type
_entity.pdbx_description
1 polymer ?
#
loop_
_entity_poly.entity_id
_entity_poly.type
_entity_poly.pdbx_seq_one_letter_code
_entity_poly.pdbx_strand_id
1 'polypeptide(L)'
;MIKIKDLEFTQNEIFDYLKITDKLKPALANLFQRKVAADNAKKMGMEVTDQELQGAFDSFRAAHGLNKAEDTEAWIKSKGVTLEALENHIETSIIIEHLKDKLEKEITMDALLSHDDTKNMVREMAFQIWLNGNM
;
A
#
# COMPACT_ATOMS: atom_id res chain seq x y z
N MET A 1 21.65 -1.00 -12.72
CA MET A 1 21.63 -2.45 -13.05
C MET A 1 21.22 -3.19 -11.79
N ILE A 2 20.38 -4.22 -11.91
CA ILE A 2 19.97 -5.06 -10.78
C ILE A 2 20.77 -6.36 -10.87
N LYS A 3 21.38 -6.79 -9.76
CA LYS A 3 22.23 -7.98 -9.72
C LYS A 3 21.63 -9.05 -8.84
N ILE A 4 21.55 -10.27 -9.35
CA ILE A 4 21.12 -11.45 -8.60
C ILE A 4 22.20 -12.50 -8.78
N LYS A 5 22.94 -12.79 -7.71
CA LYS A 5 24.17 -13.62 -7.75
C LYS A 5 25.16 -13.03 -8.77
N ASP A 6 25.55 -13.82 -9.77
CA ASP A 6 26.54 -13.45 -10.78
C ASP A 6 25.90 -12.90 -12.07
N LEU A 7 24.57 -12.76 -12.11
CA LEU A 7 23.83 -12.26 -13.26
C LEU A 7 23.42 -10.80 -13.06
N GLU A 8 23.59 -10.00 -14.11
CA GLU A 8 23.25 -8.59 -14.15
C GLU A 8 22.13 -8.34 -15.15
N PHE A 9 21.12 -7.61 -14.70
CA PHE A 9 19.94 -7.28 -15.48
C PHE A 9 19.85 -5.76 -15.65
N THR A 10 19.63 -5.32 -16.88
CA THR A 10 19.40 -3.90 -17.15
C THR A 10 17.95 -3.53 -16.84
N GLN A 11 17.69 -2.24 -16.59
CA GLN A 11 16.31 -1.78 -16.39
C GLN A 11 15.45 -2.03 -17.64
N ASN A 12 16.01 -1.82 -18.83
CA ASN A 12 15.31 -2.05 -20.10
C ASN A 12 14.94 -3.52 -20.28
N GLU A 13 15.88 -4.43 -20.01
CA GLU A 13 15.64 -5.87 -20.09
C GLU A 13 14.51 -6.33 -19.17
N ILE A 14 14.50 -5.85 -17.91
CA ILE A 14 13.43 -6.14 -16.95
C ILE A 14 12.11 -5.54 -17.44
N PHE A 15 12.13 -4.30 -17.92
CA PHE A 15 10.94 -3.59 -18.37
C PHE A 15 10.31 -4.26 -19.59
N ASP A 16 11.12 -4.68 -20.55
CA ASP A 16 10.66 -5.39 -21.74
C ASP A 16 10.15 -6.79 -21.40
N TYR A 17 10.82 -7.51 -20.48
CA TYR A 17 10.30 -8.78 -19.95
C TYR A 17 8.93 -8.61 -19.29
N LEU A 18 8.75 -7.59 -18.46
CA LEU A 18 7.47 -7.31 -17.79
C LEU A 18 6.35 -6.91 -18.78
N LYS A 19 6.69 -6.23 -19.89
CA LYS A 19 5.73 -5.95 -20.97
C LYS A 19 5.32 -7.23 -21.68
N ILE A 20 6.29 -8.03 -22.13
CA ILE A 20 6.06 -9.25 -22.92
C ILE A 20 5.25 -10.27 -22.12
N THR A 21 5.46 -10.34 -20.80
CA THR A 21 4.74 -11.24 -19.90
C THR A 21 3.44 -10.65 -19.34
N ASP A 22 3.00 -9.48 -19.83
CA ASP A 22 1.84 -8.72 -19.36
C ASP A 22 1.84 -8.38 -17.86
N LYS A 23 2.96 -8.57 -17.15
CA LYS A 23 3.10 -8.27 -15.71
C LYS A 23 3.27 -6.78 -15.42
N LEU A 24 3.63 -5.98 -16.42
CA LEU A 24 3.74 -4.54 -16.26
C LEU A 24 2.37 -3.88 -16.00
N LYS A 25 1.31 -4.32 -16.69
CA LYS A 25 -0.01 -3.68 -16.60
C LYS A 25 -0.61 -3.74 -15.19
N PRO A 26 -0.66 -4.90 -14.48
CA PRO A 26 -1.12 -4.94 -13.10
C PRO A 26 -0.29 -4.08 -12.15
N ALA A 27 1.04 -4.05 -12.33
CA ALA A 27 1.91 -3.22 -11.51
C ALA A 27 1.63 -1.71 -11.71
N LEU A 28 1.43 -1.29 -12.96
CA LEU A 28 1.05 0.09 -13.28
C LEU A 28 -0.35 0.44 -12.78
N ALA A 29 -1.30 -0.49 -12.84
CA ALA A 29 -2.65 -0.27 -12.31
C ALA A 29 -2.61 0.02 -10.80
N ASN A 30 -1.86 -0.77 -10.04
CA ASN A 30 -1.67 -0.54 -8.60
C ASN A 30 -0.99 0.81 -8.32
N LEU A 31 0.07 1.15 -9.07
CA LEU A 31 0.74 2.44 -8.92
C LEU A 31 -0.18 3.61 -9.27
N PHE A 32 -0.97 3.48 -10.33
CA PHE A 32 -1.94 4.47 -10.76
C PHE A 32 -3.00 4.71 -9.69
N GLN A 33 -3.60 3.65 -9.13
CA GLN A 33 -4.57 3.74 -8.05
C GLN A 33 -3.99 4.50 -6.84
N ARG A 34 -2.76 4.17 -6.43
CA ARG A 34 -2.09 4.89 -5.33
C ARG A 34 -1.90 6.37 -5.61
N LYS A 35 -1.44 6.71 -6.83
CA LYS A 35 -1.25 8.12 -7.22
C LYS A 35 -2.56 8.89 -7.24
N VAL A 36 -3.61 8.31 -7.81
CA VAL A 36 -4.94 8.94 -7.88
C VAL A 36 -5.53 9.13 -6.48
N ALA A 37 -5.44 8.11 -5.62
CA ALA A 37 -5.94 8.20 -4.24
C ALA A 37 -5.22 9.31 -3.46
N ALA A 38 -3.88 9.34 -3.51
CA ALA A 38 -3.09 10.36 -2.83
C ALA A 38 -3.35 11.78 -3.38
N ASP A 39 -3.45 11.94 -4.70
CA ASP A 39 -3.75 13.24 -5.31
C ASP A 39 -5.14 13.75 -4.90
N ASN A 40 -6.15 12.89 -4.86
CA ASN A 40 -7.49 13.27 -4.37
C ASN A 40 -7.47 13.60 -2.87
N ALA A 41 -6.78 12.82 -2.05
CA ALA A 41 -6.64 13.08 -0.63
C ALA A 41 -6.00 14.47 -0.37
N LYS A 42 -4.90 14.80 -1.07
CA LYS A 42 -4.26 16.13 -1.00
C LYS A 42 -5.21 17.24 -1.44
N LYS A 43 -5.98 17.04 -2.53
CA LYS A 43 -7.00 18.01 -2.98
C LYS A 43 -8.14 18.22 -1.98
N MET A 44 -8.41 17.23 -1.13
CA MET A 44 -9.38 17.34 -0.03
C MET A 44 -8.78 18.01 1.21
N GLY A 45 -7.53 18.50 1.16
CA GLY A 45 -6.84 19.16 2.26
C GLY A 45 -6.27 18.19 3.30
N MET A 46 -6.10 16.90 2.96
CA MET A 46 -5.42 15.95 3.84
C MET A 46 -3.91 16.19 3.78
N GLU A 47 -3.28 16.19 4.94
CA GLU A 47 -1.84 16.35 5.11
C GLU A 47 -1.30 15.20 5.97
N VAL A 48 0.01 14.97 5.87
CA VAL A 48 0.74 14.03 6.70
C VAL A 48 1.67 14.84 7.57
N THR A 49 1.57 14.65 8.88
CA THR A 49 2.45 15.30 9.84
C THR A 49 3.79 14.57 9.96
N ASP A 50 4.85 15.27 10.36
CA ASP A 50 6.15 14.66 10.61
C ASP A 50 6.07 13.54 11.66
N GLN A 51 5.18 13.67 12.64
CA GLN A 51 4.98 12.66 13.68
C GLN A 51 4.37 11.37 13.11
N GLU A 52 3.36 11.49 12.24
CA GLU A 52 2.76 10.33 11.55
C GLU A 52 3.78 9.66 10.63
N LEU A 53 4.55 10.46 9.89
CA LEU A 53 5.59 9.96 9.00
C LEU A 53 6.66 9.20 9.77
N GLN A 54 7.15 9.76 10.87
CA GLN A 54 8.14 9.11 11.74
C GLN A 54 7.58 7.80 12.33
N GLY A 55 6.36 7.81 12.86
CA GLY A 55 5.73 6.61 13.43
C GLY A 55 5.50 5.50 12.40
N ALA A 56 5.16 5.87 11.16
CA ALA A 56 5.02 4.94 10.06
C ALA A 56 6.38 4.38 9.61
N PHE A 57 7.44 5.20 9.61
CA PHE A 57 8.81 4.73 9.38
C PHE A 57 9.27 3.76 10.45
N ASP A 58 9.00 4.03 11.73
CA ASP A 58 9.35 3.14 12.84
C ASP A 58 8.61 1.80 12.71
N SER A 59 7.32 1.84 12.35
CA SER A 59 6.52 0.64 12.09
C SER A 59 7.04 -0.15 10.89
N PHE A 60 7.39 0.54 9.81
CA PHE A 60 8.00 -0.07 8.63
C PHE A 60 9.32 -0.77 8.98
N ARG A 61 10.18 -0.11 9.76
CA ARG A 61 11.45 -0.66 10.23
C ARG A 61 11.25 -1.87 11.12
N ALA A 62 10.34 -1.81 12.07
CA ALA A 62 10.01 -2.93 12.95
C ALA A 62 9.51 -4.15 12.15
N ALA A 63 8.61 -3.95 11.20
CA ALA A 63 8.08 -5.02 10.35
C ALA A 63 9.15 -5.69 9.46
N HIS A 64 10.25 -4.99 9.17
CA HIS A 64 11.37 -5.47 8.37
C HIS A 64 12.61 -5.86 9.20
N GLY A 65 12.55 -5.75 10.53
CA GLY A 65 13.68 -6.04 11.42
C GLY A 65 14.85 -5.05 11.31
N LEU A 66 14.59 -3.80 10.90
CA LEU A 66 15.60 -2.76 10.66
C LEU A 66 15.88 -1.95 11.93
N ASN A 67 16.63 -2.55 12.86
CA ASN A 67 16.81 -2.01 14.21
C ASN A 67 17.81 -0.85 14.28
N LYS A 68 18.75 -0.77 13.33
CA LYS A 68 19.77 0.29 13.26
C LYS A 68 19.68 1.09 11.97
N ALA A 69 20.25 2.29 11.96
CA ALA A 69 20.25 3.15 10.78
C ALA A 69 20.92 2.46 9.57
N GLU A 70 22.03 1.77 9.84
CA GLU A 70 22.79 1.00 8.85
C GLU A 70 21.96 -0.14 8.25
N ASP A 71 21.04 -0.75 9.02
CA ASP A 71 20.15 -1.80 8.51
C ASP A 71 19.19 -1.21 7.46
N THR A 72 18.70 0.01 7.69
CA THR A 72 17.80 0.71 6.76
C THR A 72 18.52 1.11 5.49
N GLU A 73 19.74 1.64 5.60
CA GLU A 73 20.58 1.96 4.43
C GLU A 73 20.90 0.71 3.60
N ALA A 74 21.27 -0.39 4.26
CA ALA A 74 21.52 -1.67 3.60
C ALA A 74 20.26 -2.19 2.89
N TRP A 75 19.09 -2.07 3.53
CA TRP A 75 17.81 -2.44 2.93
C TRP A 75 17.53 -1.60 1.67
N ILE A 76 17.62 -0.27 1.76
CA ILE A 76 17.39 0.65 0.63
C ILE A 76 18.31 0.30 -0.55
N LYS A 77 19.60 0.09 -0.26
CA LYS A 77 20.59 -0.32 -1.26
C LYS A 77 20.26 -1.68 -1.88
N SER A 78 19.83 -2.66 -1.07
CA SER A 78 19.46 -3.99 -1.56
C SER A 78 18.23 -3.96 -2.46
N LYS A 79 17.31 -3.03 -2.24
CA LYS A 79 16.12 -2.82 -3.07
C LYS A 79 16.38 -1.95 -4.29
N GLY A 80 17.54 -1.28 -4.36
CA GLY A 80 17.88 -0.37 -5.44
C GLY A 80 16.97 0.86 -5.49
N VAL A 81 16.47 1.31 -4.34
CA VAL A 81 15.63 2.52 -4.20
C VAL A 81 16.40 3.63 -3.52
N THR A 82 15.87 4.86 -3.56
CA THR A 82 16.40 5.99 -2.78
C THR A 82 15.64 6.13 -1.46
N LEU A 83 16.22 6.84 -0.49
CA LEU A 83 15.51 7.19 0.74
C LEU A 83 14.24 8.00 0.44
N GLU A 84 14.36 8.99 -0.45
CA GLU A 84 13.22 9.80 -0.92
C GLU A 84 12.10 8.95 -1.54
N ALA A 85 12.44 7.90 -2.29
CA ALA A 85 11.43 6.99 -2.86
C ALA A 85 10.71 6.17 -1.78
N LEU A 86 11.42 5.77 -0.72
CA LEU A 86 10.83 5.09 0.44
C LEU A 86 9.94 6.04 1.24
N GLU A 87 10.41 7.24 1.52
CA GLU A 87 9.65 8.28 2.23
C GLU A 87 8.36 8.63 1.51
N ASN A 88 8.43 8.93 0.20
CA ASN A 88 7.25 9.15 -0.63
C ASN A 88 6.28 7.95 -0.61
N HIS A 89 6.81 6.72 -0.59
CA HIS A 89 5.98 5.52 -0.51
C HIS A 89 5.22 5.44 0.83
N ILE A 90 5.88 5.74 1.94
CA ILE A 90 5.29 5.73 3.29
C ILE A 90 4.28 6.87 3.43
N GLU A 91 4.62 8.10 3.05
CA GLU A 91 3.70 9.26 3.06
C GLU A 91 2.44 8.96 2.23
N THR A 92 2.61 8.42 1.02
CA THR A 92 1.49 8.00 0.16
C THR A 92 0.62 6.95 0.84
N SER A 93 1.19 6.03 1.63
CA SER A 93 0.39 5.05 2.37
C SER A 93 -0.43 5.71 3.47
N ILE A 94 0.15 6.62 4.26
CA ILE A 94 -0.55 7.33 5.34
C ILE A 94 -1.74 8.11 4.78
N ILE A 95 -1.51 8.92 3.74
CA ILE A 95 -2.58 9.76 3.19
C ILE A 95 -3.71 8.94 2.54
N ILE A 96 -3.40 7.75 2.02
CA ILE A 96 -4.41 6.80 1.53
C ILE A 96 -5.23 6.24 2.69
N GLU A 97 -4.61 5.94 3.84
CA GLU A 97 -5.37 5.53 5.04
C GLU A 97 -6.27 6.66 5.55
N HIS A 98 -5.81 7.92 5.57
CA HIS A 98 -6.67 9.07 5.89
C HIS A 98 -7.88 9.16 4.94
N LEU A 99 -7.67 8.90 3.65
CA LEU A 99 -8.76 8.87 2.68
C LEU A 99 -9.73 7.72 2.96
N LYS A 100 -9.24 6.53 3.29
CA LYS A 100 -10.09 5.39 3.66
C LYS A 100 -10.93 5.68 4.90
N ASP A 101 -10.31 6.22 5.95
CA ASP A 101 -11.01 6.60 7.19
C ASP A 101 -12.13 7.61 6.94
N LYS A 102 -11.89 8.54 6.01
CA LYS A 102 -12.92 9.49 5.57
C LYS A 102 -14.04 8.77 4.83
N LEU A 103 -13.70 7.95 3.83
CA LEU A 103 -14.69 7.23 3.01
C LEU A 103 -15.53 6.26 3.85
N GLU A 104 -14.97 5.61 4.85
CA GLU A 104 -15.68 4.77 5.81
C GLU A 104 -16.78 5.54 6.56
N LYS A 105 -16.51 6.80 6.93
CA LYS A 105 -17.48 7.64 7.64
C LYS A 105 -18.56 8.20 6.72
N GLU A 106 -18.27 8.36 5.43
CA GLU A 106 -19.18 8.95 4.45
C GLU A 106 -20.04 7.92 3.71
N ILE A 107 -19.60 6.66 3.64
CA ILE A 107 -20.32 5.61 2.92
C ILE A 107 -21.60 5.20 3.67
N THR A 108 -22.68 4.95 2.93
CA THR A 108 -23.95 4.49 3.51
C THR A 108 -24.07 2.96 3.44
N MET A 109 -24.87 2.38 4.34
CA MET A 109 -25.15 0.94 4.32
C MET A 109 -25.82 0.51 3.01
N ASP A 110 -26.72 1.33 2.46
CA ASP A 110 -27.36 1.04 1.17
C ASP A 110 -26.34 1.01 0.02
N ALA A 111 -25.39 1.95 0.00
CA ALA A 111 -24.31 1.96 -0.98
C ALA A 111 -23.39 0.73 -0.82
N LEU A 112 -23.02 0.37 0.41
CA LEU A 112 -22.22 -0.82 0.69
C LEU A 112 -22.91 -2.10 0.22
N LEU A 113 -24.19 -2.27 0.54
CA LEU A 113 -24.98 -3.47 0.23
C LEU A 113 -25.46 -3.53 -1.23
N SER A 114 -25.23 -2.47 -2.02
CA SER A 114 -25.48 -2.49 -3.47
C SER A 114 -24.52 -3.41 -4.23
N HIS A 115 -23.39 -3.78 -3.61
CA HIS A 115 -22.43 -4.73 -4.16
C HIS A 115 -22.65 -6.13 -3.59
N ASP A 116 -22.79 -7.14 -4.47
CA ASP A 116 -23.06 -8.53 -4.08
C ASP A 116 -22.00 -9.12 -3.14
N ASP A 117 -20.72 -8.78 -3.36
CA ASP A 117 -19.62 -9.24 -2.51
C ASP A 117 -19.78 -8.75 -1.06
N THR A 118 -20.05 -7.46 -0.89
CA THR A 118 -20.28 -6.85 0.43
C THR A 118 -21.51 -7.44 1.10
N LYS A 119 -22.60 -7.62 0.33
CA LYS A 119 -23.83 -8.23 0.82
C LYS A 119 -23.61 -9.66 1.32
N ASN A 120 -22.84 -10.45 0.58
CA ASN A 120 -22.50 -11.81 0.99
C ASN A 120 -21.59 -11.84 2.22
N MET A 121 -20.59 -10.95 2.30
CA MET A 121 -19.73 -10.80 3.47
C MET A 121 -20.54 -10.47 4.73
N VAL A 122 -21.46 -9.50 4.66
CA VAL A 122 -22.31 -9.12 5.79
C VAL A 122 -23.23 -10.27 6.22
N ARG A 123 -23.79 -11.04 5.27
CA ARG A 123 -24.62 -12.22 5.57
C ARG A 123 -23.84 -13.29 6.35
N GLU A 124 -22.60 -13.58 5.92
CA GLU A 124 -21.76 -14.55 6.60
C GLU A 124 -21.36 -14.07 7.99
N MET A 125 -20.94 -12.80 8.12
CA MET A 125 -20.62 -12.22 9.43
C MET A 125 -21.80 -12.27 10.39
N ALA A 126 -23.03 -11.96 9.93
CA ALA A 126 -24.23 -12.05 10.76
C ALA A 126 -24.51 -13.48 11.25
N PHE A 127 -24.31 -14.48 10.38
CA PHE A 127 -24.44 -15.88 10.75
C PHE A 127 -23.40 -16.30 11.81
N GLN A 128 -22.14 -15.91 11.64
CA GLN A 128 -21.07 -16.20 12.60
C GLN A 128 -21.31 -15.54 13.96
N ILE A 129 -21.78 -14.29 13.97
CA ILE A 129 -22.14 -13.58 15.21
C ILE A 129 -23.27 -14.30 15.94
N TRP A 130 -24.31 -14.73 15.20
CA TRP A 130 -25.42 -15.48 15.80
C TRP A 130 -24.93 -16.83 16.35
N LEU A 131 -24.11 -17.56 15.59
CA LEU A 131 -23.57 -18.85 16.01
C LEU A 131 -22.79 -18.73 17.32
N ASN A 132 -21.90 -17.74 17.41
CA ASN A 132 -21.07 -17.51 18.61
C ASN A 132 -21.88 -17.03 19.83
N GLY A 133 -23.06 -16.46 19.63
CA GLY A 133 -23.94 -16.02 20.72
C GLY A 133 -24.94 -17.07 21.20
N ASN A 134 -25.09 -18.19 20.48
CA ASN A 134 -26.08 -19.23 20.75
C ASN A 134 -25.47 -20.63 20.92
N MET A 135 -24.14 -20.72 21.04
CA MET A 135 -23.38 -21.88 21.51
C MET A 135 -22.81 -21.60 22.90
#